data_AF-A0A2A3ADF9-F1
#
_entry.id   AF-A0A2A3ADF9-F1
#
_cell.length_a   1.000
_cell.length_b   1.000
_cell.length_c   1.000
_cell.angle_alpha   90.00
_cell.angle_beta   90.00
_cell.angle_gamma   90.00
#
_symmetry.space_group_name_H-M   'P 1'
#
loop_
_entity.id
_entity.type
_entity.pdbx_description
1 polymer ?
#
loop_
_entity_poly.entity_id
_entity_poly.type
_entity_poly.pdbx_seq_one_letter_code
_entity_poly.pdbx_strand_id
1 'polypeptide(L)'
;MLTLTSSRSSSVFRWFVLSIFALLAAVSLVAWSADAARAAQVPPRPDSGAVLDQADILSDTDEQRINERIGRGNEQNEFIRAAVLTVNGVDGDFEDFTRQTAREWGVGEAGRNNGVLIVADMDERELRIEVADGAREVLSDATAEDIMEDQLEPGFRDEEYAQAFTATLDSVYDQSNPEAAAQAAADRERTGNIVMWVLLGIAGLVVAVVAGSIVWWSKDQKKVREQADREIERYQCEHPDEEISDEVRKRYYKYRSNHRKPPKDSKKPPKAKDQDGVERDVQYASTFQSWLPLYVMYPAIYSGTNHSISSSGSSGSAGTSFGGGGGFSGGGASGSF
;
A
#
# COMPACT_ATOMS: atom_id res chain seq x y z
N MET A 1 -41.03 80.15 54.04
CA MET A 1 -41.30 78.70 53.96
C MET A 1 -40.93 78.27 52.54
N LEU A 2 -39.77 77.63 52.28
CA LEU A 2 -39.51 76.17 52.36
C LEU A 2 -40.57 75.39 51.52
N THR A 3 -40.30 74.53 50.53
CA THR A 3 -39.19 73.61 50.22
C THR A 3 -39.42 72.91 48.85
N LEU A 4 -38.32 72.59 48.12
CA LEU A 4 -37.93 71.36 47.36
C LEU A 4 -39.04 70.48 46.69
N THR A 5 -38.88 69.90 45.48
CA THR A 5 -37.93 68.81 45.16
C THR A 5 -38.04 68.28 43.70
N SER A 6 -36.87 67.88 43.13
CA SER A 6 -36.54 66.79 42.16
C SER A 6 -37.36 66.61 40.87
N SER A 7 -36.86 66.73 39.62
CA SER A 7 -35.68 66.12 38.92
C SER A 7 -35.76 64.61 38.62
N ARG A 8 -35.40 64.29 37.36
CA ARG A 8 -34.99 62.99 36.76
C ARG A 8 -36.06 61.96 36.39
N SER A 9 -36.40 61.89 35.10
CA SER A 9 -36.41 60.60 34.35
C SER A 9 -36.63 60.85 32.85
N SER A 10 -35.55 61.09 32.09
CA SER A 10 -35.59 61.00 30.61
C SER A 10 -34.23 60.72 29.98
N SER A 11 -33.15 60.86 30.74
CA SER A 11 -31.78 60.57 30.29
C SER A 11 -31.48 59.07 30.20
N VAL A 12 -32.04 58.24 31.09
CA VAL A 12 -31.70 56.81 31.15
C VAL A 12 -32.22 56.04 29.92
N PHE A 13 -33.42 56.38 29.43
CA PHE A 13 -34.01 55.72 28.26
C PHE A 13 -33.31 56.09 26.94
N ARG A 14 -32.85 57.35 26.80
CA ARG A 14 -32.09 57.79 25.63
C ARG A 14 -30.70 57.16 25.56
N TRP A 15 -30.08 56.91 26.72
CA TRP A 15 -28.80 56.21 26.80
C TRP A 15 -28.92 54.70 26.56
N PHE A 16 -30.06 54.08 26.88
CA PHE A 16 -30.31 52.65 26.65
C PHE A 16 -30.54 52.31 25.16
N VAL A 17 -31.25 53.17 24.42
CA VAL A 17 -31.50 52.97 22.97
C VAL A 17 -30.23 53.22 22.14
N LEU A 18 -29.39 54.19 22.54
CA LEU A 18 -28.10 54.45 21.90
C LEU A 18 -27.06 53.33 22.14
N SER A 19 -27.13 52.62 23.26
CA SER A 19 -26.22 51.51 23.56
C SER A 19 -26.58 50.22 22.82
N ILE A 20 -27.85 49.97 22.50
CA ILE A 20 -28.27 48.84 21.65
C ILE A 20 -27.87 49.04 20.19
N PHE A 21 -27.99 50.28 19.65
CA PHE A 21 -27.50 50.60 18.31
C PHE A 21 -25.97 50.58 18.21
N ALA A 22 -25.25 50.98 19.27
CA ALA A 22 -23.80 50.87 19.33
C ALA A 22 -23.32 49.40 19.42
N LEU A 23 -24.08 48.52 20.08
CA LEU A 23 -23.77 47.09 20.16
C LEU A 23 -24.03 46.37 18.81
N LEU A 24 -25.09 46.74 18.08
CA LEU A 24 -25.37 46.20 16.74
C LEU A 24 -24.39 46.73 15.68
N ALA A 25 -23.97 47.99 15.77
CA ALA A 25 -22.91 48.55 14.91
C ALA A 25 -21.53 47.93 15.20
N ALA A 26 -21.25 47.57 16.45
CA ALA A 26 -20.01 46.88 16.84
C ALA A 26 -19.99 45.41 16.37
N VAL A 27 -21.14 44.73 16.33
CA VAL A 27 -21.23 43.36 15.79
C VAL A 27 -21.17 43.33 14.26
N SER A 28 -21.69 44.34 13.56
CA SER A 28 -21.52 44.46 12.11
C SER A 28 -20.12 44.89 11.67
N LEU A 29 -19.31 45.50 12.55
CA LEU A 29 -17.91 45.85 12.23
C LEU A 29 -16.93 44.66 12.38
N VAL A 30 -17.34 43.57 13.02
CA VAL A 30 -16.51 42.36 13.22
C VAL A 30 -16.75 41.31 12.12
N ALA A 31 -17.77 41.49 11.27
CA ALA A 31 -18.06 40.59 10.15
C ALA A 31 -17.44 41.03 8.81
N TRP A 32 -16.55 42.03 8.83
CA TRP A 32 -15.73 42.42 7.68
C TRP A 32 -14.25 42.26 8.04
N SER A 33 -13.86 41.07 8.50
CA SER A 33 -12.55 40.58 8.11
C SER A 33 -12.64 40.37 6.60
N ALA A 34 -12.37 41.43 5.85
CA ALA A 34 -11.66 41.24 4.61
C ALA A 34 -10.42 40.46 5.03
N ASP A 35 -10.39 39.16 4.71
CA ASP A 35 -9.13 38.53 4.37
C ASP A 35 -8.51 39.47 3.35
N ALA A 36 -7.67 40.37 3.85
CA ALA A 36 -6.65 40.96 3.02
C ALA A 36 -5.91 39.73 2.55
N ALA A 37 -6.22 39.27 1.34
CA ALA A 37 -5.44 38.30 0.62
C ALA A 37 -3.99 38.73 0.84
N ARG A 38 -3.30 38.03 1.74
CA ARG A 38 -1.86 38.12 1.77
C ARG A 38 -1.52 37.59 0.40
N ALA A 39 -1.10 38.49 -0.48
CA ALA A 39 -0.59 38.09 -1.77
C ALA A 39 0.45 37.02 -1.45
N ALA A 40 0.17 35.78 -1.87
CA ALA A 40 1.12 34.69 -1.77
C ALA A 40 2.41 35.25 -2.35
N GLN A 41 3.50 35.21 -1.57
CA GLN A 41 4.74 35.80 -2.01
C GLN A 41 5.29 34.93 -3.14
N VAL A 42 5.00 35.34 -4.37
CA VAL A 42 5.50 34.65 -5.56
C VAL A 42 7.03 34.72 -5.53
N PRO A 43 7.73 33.58 -5.61
CA PRO A 43 9.17 33.57 -5.62
C PRO A 43 9.68 34.23 -6.91
N PRO A 44 10.83 34.95 -6.87
CA PRO A 44 11.39 35.52 -8.09
C PRO A 44 11.79 34.41 -9.05
N ARG A 45 11.62 34.66 -10.35
CA ARG A 45 12.13 33.76 -11.40
C ARG A 45 13.65 33.58 -11.23
N PRO A 46 14.20 32.37 -11.39
CA PRO A 46 15.63 32.15 -11.29
C PRO A 46 16.41 32.97 -12.34
N ASP A 47 17.54 33.55 -11.93
CA ASP A 47 18.40 34.38 -12.79
C ASP A 47 19.06 33.58 -13.93
N SER A 48 19.26 32.28 -13.74
CA SER A 48 19.75 31.36 -14.76
C SER A 48 18.97 30.06 -14.75
N GLY A 49 18.69 29.55 -15.94
CA GLY A 49 17.92 28.32 -16.11
C GLY A 49 16.40 28.55 -15.97
N ALA A 50 15.70 27.46 -15.69
CA ALA A 50 14.25 27.39 -15.60
C ALA A 50 13.79 26.52 -14.42
N VAL A 51 14.69 26.17 -13.51
CA VAL A 51 14.41 25.44 -12.27
C VAL A 51 14.67 26.39 -11.09
N LEU A 52 13.73 26.47 -10.16
CA LEU A 52 13.95 27.03 -8.83
C LEU A 52 13.60 25.97 -7.79
N ASP A 53 14.60 25.45 -7.10
CA ASP A 53 14.41 24.49 -6.01
C ASP A 53 14.47 25.21 -4.65
N GLN A 54 13.33 25.70 -4.14
CA GLN A 54 13.30 26.27 -2.78
C GLN A 54 13.12 25.20 -1.71
N ALA A 55 12.65 24.01 -2.11
CA ALA A 55 12.44 22.89 -1.22
C ALA A 55 13.73 22.14 -0.86
N ASP A 56 14.82 22.36 -1.62
CA ASP A 56 16.11 21.69 -1.45
C ASP A 56 15.98 20.16 -1.57
N ILE A 57 15.21 19.72 -2.57
CA ILE A 57 14.91 18.30 -2.83
C ILE A 57 15.69 17.73 -4.02
N LEU A 58 16.36 18.58 -4.78
CA LEU A 58 17.21 18.23 -5.91
C LEU A 58 18.67 18.51 -5.54
N SER A 59 19.57 17.64 -6.00
CA SER A 59 21.00 17.95 -5.91
C SER A 59 21.39 18.97 -6.98
N ASP A 60 22.48 19.72 -6.78
CA ASP A 60 23.06 20.61 -7.81
C ASP A 60 23.19 19.93 -9.19
N THR A 61 23.54 18.63 -9.19
CA THR A 61 23.69 17.84 -10.41
C THR A 61 22.34 17.56 -11.08
N ASP A 62 21.30 17.30 -10.29
CA ASP A 62 19.96 17.07 -10.80
C ASP A 62 19.34 18.36 -11.31
N GLU A 63 19.48 19.47 -10.58
CA GLU A 63 19.09 20.79 -11.06
C GLU A 63 19.75 21.14 -12.39
N GLN A 64 21.06 20.90 -12.52
CA GLN A 64 21.77 21.13 -13.77
C GLN A 64 21.21 20.28 -14.90
N ARG A 65 20.98 18.98 -14.67
CA ARG A 65 20.42 18.06 -15.67
C ARG A 65 19.02 18.46 -16.10
N ILE A 66 18.17 18.83 -15.16
CA ILE A 66 16.80 19.28 -15.43
C ILE A 66 16.84 20.60 -16.20
N ASN A 67 17.69 21.56 -15.81
CA ASN A 67 17.89 22.81 -16.55
C ASN A 67 18.37 22.56 -17.99
N GLU A 68 19.32 21.66 -18.22
CA GLU A 68 19.78 21.27 -19.56
C GLU A 68 18.68 20.58 -20.37
N ARG A 69 17.82 19.78 -19.72
CA ARG A 69 16.67 19.14 -20.35
C ARG A 69 15.64 20.18 -20.78
N ILE A 70 15.26 21.08 -19.87
CA ILE A 70 14.32 22.17 -20.14
C ILE A 70 14.89 23.11 -21.20
N GLY A 71 16.18 23.45 -21.15
CA GLY A 71 16.83 24.28 -22.16
C GLY A 71 16.72 23.67 -23.56
N ARG A 72 17.09 22.40 -23.73
CA ARG A 72 16.95 21.70 -25.02
C ARG A 72 15.51 21.58 -25.48
N GLY A 73 14.59 21.23 -24.58
CA GLY A 73 13.17 21.14 -24.89
C GLY A 73 12.60 22.49 -25.33
N ASN A 74 12.90 23.55 -24.59
CA ASN A 74 12.51 24.92 -24.92
C ASN A 74 13.20 25.46 -26.19
N GLU A 75 14.31 24.89 -26.65
CA GLU A 75 14.92 25.28 -27.93
C GLU A 75 14.32 24.52 -29.12
N GLN A 76 14.02 23.23 -28.94
CA GLN A 76 13.61 22.33 -30.02
C GLN A 76 12.10 22.28 -30.23
N ASN A 77 11.34 22.61 -29.20
CA ASN A 77 9.89 22.61 -29.23
C ASN A 77 9.38 23.96 -29.73
N GLU A 78 8.41 23.98 -30.64
CA GLU A 78 7.79 25.25 -31.03
C GLU A 78 6.62 25.61 -30.11
N PHE A 79 5.95 24.65 -29.48
CA PHE A 79 4.65 24.81 -28.81
C PHE A 79 4.70 24.89 -27.29
N ILE A 80 5.82 24.56 -26.64
CA ILE A 80 5.91 24.49 -25.18
C ILE A 80 7.21 25.13 -24.68
N ARG A 81 7.09 25.91 -23.60
CA ARG A 81 8.19 26.43 -22.78
C ARG A 81 7.97 26.02 -21.33
N ALA A 82 8.76 25.10 -20.83
CA ALA A 82 8.61 24.59 -19.47
C ALA A 82 9.50 25.33 -18.45
N ALA A 83 9.08 25.30 -17.19
CA ALA A 83 9.84 25.66 -16.01
C ALA A 83 9.42 24.78 -14.81
N VAL A 84 10.28 24.67 -13.80
CA VAL A 84 10.04 23.89 -12.58
C VAL A 84 10.21 24.79 -11.35
N LEU A 85 9.30 24.63 -10.40
CA LEU A 85 9.36 25.26 -9.09
C LEU A 85 9.11 24.21 -7.99
N THR A 86 9.94 24.21 -6.96
CA THR A 86 9.65 23.49 -5.71
C THR A 86 9.59 24.51 -4.56
N VAL A 87 8.68 24.30 -3.61
CA VAL A 87 8.49 25.15 -2.42
C VAL A 87 8.21 24.30 -1.18
N ASN A 88 8.46 24.88 0.00
CA ASN A 88 8.08 24.31 1.29
C ASN A 88 6.88 25.10 1.83
N GLY A 89 5.69 24.81 1.30
CA GLY A 89 4.45 25.48 1.69
C GLY A 89 4.15 26.74 0.86
N VAL A 90 2.87 26.92 0.57
CA VAL A 90 2.32 28.15 0.01
C VAL A 90 1.29 28.77 0.96
N ASP A 91 1.24 30.10 0.99
CA ASP A 91 0.17 30.81 1.66
C ASP A 91 -1.04 30.92 0.71
N GLY A 92 -2.18 30.32 1.09
CA GLY A 92 -3.45 30.46 0.35
C GLY A 92 -3.75 29.26 -0.54
N ASP A 93 -4.48 29.51 -1.64
CA ASP A 93 -4.87 28.46 -2.58
C ASP A 93 -3.72 28.12 -3.55
N PHE A 94 -3.33 26.84 -3.59
CA PHE A 94 -2.18 26.39 -4.37
C PHE A 94 -2.38 26.61 -5.88
N GLU A 95 -3.58 26.42 -6.40
CA GLU A 95 -3.89 26.68 -7.81
C GLU A 95 -3.72 28.16 -8.17
N ASP A 96 -4.24 29.07 -7.35
CA ASP A 96 -4.05 30.49 -7.58
C ASP A 96 -2.58 30.90 -7.44
N PHE A 97 -1.83 30.29 -6.52
CA PHE A 97 -0.39 30.48 -6.38
C PHE A 97 0.37 30.03 -7.64
N THR A 98 0.14 28.83 -8.16
CA THR A 98 0.85 28.33 -9.34
C THR A 98 0.53 29.18 -10.57
N ARG A 99 -0.74 29.55 -10.74
CA ARG A 99 -1.20 30.42 -11.83
C ARG A 99 -0.57 31.80 -11.75
N GLN A 100 -0.53 32.41 -10.57
CA GLN A 100 0.09 33.72 -10.37
C GLN A 100 1.59 33.64 -10.66
N THR A 101 2.26 32.61 -10.15
CA THR A 101 3.69 32.38 -10.38
C THR A 101 4.01 32.22 -11.86
N ALA A 102 3.27 31.39 -12.60
CA ALA A 102 3.48 31.20 -14.03
C ALA A 102 3.35 32.52 -14.81
N ARG A 103 2.40 33.37 -14.42
CA ARG A 103 2.17 34.70 -15.01
C ARG A 103 3.30 35.69 -14.68
N GLU A 104 3.70 35.77 -13.42
CA GLU A 104 4.74 36.70 -12.97
C GLU A 104 6.12 36.34 -13.53
N TRP A 105 6.42 35.04 -13.61
CA TRP A 105 7.63 34.56 -14.27
C TRP A 105 7.61 34.80 -15.78
N GLY A 106 6.43 34.99 -16.37
CA GLY A 106 6.26 35.04 -17.82
C GLY A 106 6.77 33.75 -18.45
N VAL A 107 6.35 32.60 -17.93
CA VAL A 107 6.71 31.30 -18.52
C VAL A 107 6.05 31.23 -19.90
N GLY A 108 6.86 31.03 -20.95
CA GLY A 108 6.40 31.13 -22.33
C GLY A 108 7.06 32.27 -23.10
N GLU A 109 6.79 32.29 -24.40
CA GLU A 109 7.16 33.38 -25.29
C GLU A 109 6.06 34.46 -25.32
N ALA A 110 6.49 35.72 -25.32
CA ALA A 110 5.59 36.86 -25.39
C ALA A 110 4.70 36.76 -26.64
N GLY A 111 3.38 36.84 -26.44
CA GLY A 111 2.39 36.76 -27.52
C GLY A 111 2.04 35.34 -27.97
N ARG A 112 2.78 34.31 -27.55
CA ARG A 112 2.46 32.91 -27.85
C ARG A 112 1.78 32.20 -26.68
N ASN A 113 1.98 32.66 -25.45
CA ASN A 113 1.36 32.10 -24.24
C ASN A 113 1.55 30.57 -24.13
N ASN A 114 2.72 30.09 -24.51
CA ASN A 114 3.05 28.67 -24.62
C ASN A 114 3.83 28.13 -23.41
N GLY A 115 3.58 28.70 -22.22
CA GLY A 115 4.23 28.33 -20.98
C GLY A 115 3.62 27.10 -20.30
N VAL A 116 4.47 26.31 -19.65
CA VAL A 116 4.07 25.23 -18.73
C VAL A 116 4.94 25.35 -17.47
N LEU A 117 4.31 25.46 -16.30
CA LEU A 117 5.01 25.50 -15.01
C LEU A 117 4.66 24.25 -14.21
N ILE A 118 5.67 23.44 -13.88
CA ILE A 118 5.52 22.28 -13.00
C ILE A 118 5.89 22.72 -11.59
N VAL A 119 4.96 22.58 -10.64
CA VAL A 119 5.14 23.03 -9.26
C VAL A 119 4.98 21.87 -8.30
N ALA A 120 5.84 21.81 -7.29
CA ALA A 120 5.71 20.91 -6.16
C ALA A 120 5.76 21.69 -4.84
N ASP A 121 4.73 21.53 -4.01
CA ASP A 121 4.73 21.96 -2.62
C ASP A 121 5.02 20.74 -1.72
N MET A 122 6.15 20.78 -1.00
CA MET A 122 6.59 19.68 -0.14
C MET A 122 5.89 19.64 1.23
N ASP A 123 5.31 20.74 1.69
CA ASP A 123 4.63 20.78 3.00
C ASP A 123 3.24 20.13 2.90
N GLU A 124 2.44 20.57 1.92
CA GLU A 124 1.11 20.00 1.69
C GLU A 124 1.13 18.78 0.75
N ARG A 125 2.29 18.47 0.16
CA ARG A 125 2.48 17.41 -0.87
C ARG A 125 1.56 17.59 -2.07
N GLU A 126 1.32 18.85 -2.44
CA GLU A 126 0.52 19.19 -3.62
C GLU A 126 1.42 19.36 -4.84
N LEU A 127 0.98 18.79 -5.95
CA LEU A 127 1.66 18.80 -7.24
C LEU A 127 0.75 19.41 -8.27
N ARG A 128 1.31 20.19 -9.19
CA ARG A 128 0.53 20.81 -10.27
C ARG A 128 1.33 21.07 -11.52
N ILE A 129 0.67 20.92 -12.67
CA ILE A 129 1.16 21.37 -13.97
C ILE A 129 0.26 22.50 -14.46
N GLU A 130 0.73 23.74 -14.34
CA GLU A 130 0.01 24.92 -14.81
C GLU A 130 0.32 25.15 -16.30
N VAL A 131 -0.71 25.07 -17.15
CA VAL A 131 -0.59 25.21 -18.61
C VAL A 131 -1.12 26.58 -19.04
N ALA A 132 -0.42 27.28 -19.92
CA ALA A 132 -0.88 28.55 -20.50
C ALA A 132 -1.69 28.35 -21.80
N ASP A 133 -2.51 29.34 -22.16
CA ASP A 133 -3.52 29.22 -23.23
C ASP A 133 -2.97 28.73 -24.58
N GLY A 134 -1.78 29.16 -24.99
CA GLY A 134 -1.17 28.72 -26.24
C GLY A 134 -0.55 27.33 -26.16
N ALA A 135 -0.12 26.88 -24.99
CA ALA A 135 0.33 25.50 -24.80
C ALA A 135 -0.85 24.51 -24.81
N ARG A 136 -2.06 24.95 -24.45
CA ARG A 136 -3.29 24.14 -24.48
C ARG A 136 -3.69 23.63 -25.87
N GLU A 137 -3.14 24.21 -26.93
CA GLU A 137 -3.33 23.70 -28.29
C GLU A 137 -2.78 22.28 -28.47
N VAL A 138 -1.72 21.92 -27.73
CA VAL A 138 -1.05 20.62 -27.80
C VAL A 138 -1.13 19.83 -26.49
N LEU A 139 -1.22 20.51 -25.34
CA LEU A 139 -1.28 19.90 -24.01
C LEU A 139 -2.56 20.35 -23.30
N SER A 140 -3.63 19.55 -23.40
CA SER A 140 -4.88 19.87 -22.70
C SER A 140 -4.72 19.76 -21.17
N ASP A 141 -5.56 20.46 -20.41
CA ASP A 141 -5.52 20.39 -18.93
C ASP A 141 -5.73 18.94 -18.43
N ALA A 142 -6.63 18.17 -19.07
CA ALA A 142 -6.84 16.75 -18.74
C ALA A 142 -5.59 15.90 -19.03
N THR A 143 -4.90 16.16 -20.14
CA THR A 143 -3.64 15.47 -20.45
C THR A 143 -2.52 15.84 -19.48
N ALA A 144 -2.49 17.09 -19.00
CA ALA A 144 -1.54 17.53 -17.99
C ALA A 144 -1.81 16.84 -16.64
N GLU A 145 -3.08 16.69 -16.27
CA GLU A 145 -3.52 15.92 -15.10
C GLU A 145 -3.10 14.44 -15.21
N ASP A 146 -3.37 13.79 -16.35
CA ASP A 146 -2.92 12.41 -16.62
C ASP A 146 -1.39 12.27 -16.51
N ILE A 147 -0.61 13.22 -17.06
CA ILE A 147 0.86 13.21 -16.97
C ILE A 147 1.33 13.36 -15.53
N MET A 148 0.68 14.23 -14.75
CA MET A 148 1.00 14.44 -13.34
C MET A 148 0.78 13.16 -12.54
N GLU A 149 -0.38 12.53 -12.67
CA GLU A 149 -0.74 11.28 -12.00
C GLU A 149 0.19 10.11 -12.40
N ASP A 150 0.52 10.01 -13.70
CA ASP A 150 1.31 8.89 -14.22
C ASP A 150 2.83 9.02 -14.01
N GLN A 151 3.36 10.25 -14.00
CA GLN A 151 4.81 10.50 -14.04
C GLN A 151 5.34 11.22 -12.80
N LEU A 152 4.60 12.21 -12.28
CA LEU A 152 5.08 13.07 -11.21
C LEU A 152 4.76 12.48 -9.84
N GLU A 153 3.49 12.16 -9.59
CA GLU A 153 3.03 11.63 -8.29
C GLU A 153 3.75 10.34 -7.84
N PRO A 154 3.98 9.32 -8.70
CA PRO A 154 4.62 8.09 -8.26
C PRO A 154 6.07 8.33 -7.80
N GLY A 155 6.80 9.19 -8.53
CA GLY A 155 8.17 9.53 -8.15
C GLY A 155 8.23 10.34 -6.85
N PHE A 156 7.27 11.22 -6.59
CA PHE A 156 7.16 11.93 -5.31
C PHE A 156 6.76 11.02 -4.14
N ARG A 157 5.96 9.98 -4.41
CA ARG A 157 5.64 8.94 -3.42
C ARG A 157 6.86 8.10 -3.06
N ASP A 158 7.68 7.79 -4.05
CA ASP A 158 8.84 6.91 -3.91
C ASP A 158 10.15 7.70 -3.64
N GLU A 159 10.05 9.03 -3.43
CA GLU A 159 11.15 9.97 -3.15
C GLU A 159 12.20 10.07 -4.28
N GLU A 160 11.81 9.73 -5.51
CA GLU A 160 12.61 9.81 -6.74
C GLU A 160 12.35 11.13 -7.50
N TYR A 161 12.49 12.28 -6.83
CA TYR A 161 12.05 13.60 -7.34
C TYR A 161 12.67 13.99 -8.69
N ALA A 162 13.99 13.87 -8.84
CA ALA A 162 14.69 14.23 -10.07
C ALA A 162 14.22 13.40 -11.28
N GLN A 163 13.95 12.11 -11.05
CA GLN A 163 13.43 11.22 -12.08
C GLN A 163 11.98 11.56 -12.42
N ALA A 164 11.16 11.88 -11.41
CA ALA A 164 9.77 12.31 -11.58
C ALA A 164 9.67 13.56 -12.47
N PHE A 165 10.45 14.61 -12.16
CA PHE A 165 10.48 15.83 -12.97
C PHE A 165 10.97 15.56 -14.40
N THR A 166 12.00 14.73 -14.56
CA THR A 166 12.52 14.40 -15.90
C THR A 166 11.48 13.66 -16.75
N ALA A 167 10.80 12.65 -16.19
CA ALA A 167 9.77 11.90 -16.89
C ALA A 167 8.54 12.75 -17.23
N THR A 168 8.17 13.66 -16.33
CA THR A 168 7.09 14.63 -16.51
C THR A 168 7.42 15.60 -17.65
N LEU A 169 8.62 16.19 -17.65
CA LEU A 169 9.08 17.10 -18.71
C LEU A 169 9.09 16.41 -20.08
N ASP A 170 9.56 15.16 -20.15
CA ASP A 170 9.57 14.39 -21.38
C ASP A 170 8.15 14.17 -21.92
N SER A 171 7.23 13.74 -21.06
CA SER A 171 5.83 13.54 -21.43
C SER A 171 5.14 14.84 -21.85
N VAL A 172 5.48 15.97 -21.22
CA VAL A 172 5.00 17.30 -21.59
C VAL A 172 5.50 17.71 -22.97
N TYR A 173 6.80 17.59 -23.24
CA TYR A 173 7.35 17.98 -24.55
C TYR A 173 6.87 17.05 -25.67
N ASP A 174 6.65 15.76 -25.39
CA ASP A 174 6.15 14.80 -26.37
C ASP A 174 4.75 15.16 -26.90
N GLN A 175 3.91 15.86 -26.13
CA GLN A 175 2.57 16.28 -26.60
C GLN A 175 2.63 17.22 -27.80
N SER A 176 3.69 18.01 -27.91
CA SER A 176 3.89 18.92 -29.05
C SER A 176 4.33 18.21 -30.34
N ASN A 177 4.78 16.96 -30.23
CA ASN A 177 5.27 16.17 -31.35
C ASN A 177 4.30 15.00 -31.59
N PRO A 178 3.38 15.11 -32.55
CA PRO A 178 2.37 14.08 -32.78
C PRO A 178 2.99 12.70 -33.10
N GLU A 179 4.21 12.66 -33.66
CA GLU A 179 4.92 11.40 -33.90
C GLU A 179 5.50 10.81 -32.60
N ALA A 180 6.02 11.64 -31.68
CA ALA A 180 6.52 11.18 -30.39
C ALA A 180 5.38 10.74 -29.46
N ALA A 181 4.28 11.50 -29.40
CA ALA A 181 3.09 11.12 -28.63
C ALA A 181 2.52 9.77 -29.11
N ALA A 182 2.48 9.54 -30.42
CA ALA A 182 2.06 8.27 -30.99
C ALA A 182 3.02 7.11 -30.65
N GLN A 183 4.33 7.35 -30.66
CA GLN A 183 5.34 6.36 -30.28
C GLN A 183 5.26 6.02 -28.79
N ALA A 184 5.16 7.03 -27.91
CA ALA A 184 5.02 6.84 -26.47
C ALA A 184 3.74 6.07 -26.11
N ALA A 185 2.61 6.38 -26.77
CA ALA A 185 1.36 5.62 -26.61
C ALA A 185 1.52 4.15 -27.06
N ALA A 186 2.17 3.91 -28.20
CA ALA A 186 2.44 2.56 -28.69
C ALA A 186 3.38 1.77 -27.77
N ASP A 187 4.39 2.42 -27.20
CA ASP A 187 5.32 1.81 -26.25
C ASP A 187 4.66 1.49 -24.91
N ARG A 188 3.74 2.34 -24.42
CA ARG A 188 2.90 2.04 -23.24
C ARG A 188 2.02 0.83 -23.49
N GLU A 189 1.33 0.75 -24.63
CA GLU A 189 0.48 -0.38 -24.98
C GLU A 189 1.31 -1.68 -25.09
N ARG A 190 2.49 -1.60 -25.72
CA ARG A 190 3.41 -2.73 -25.84
C ARG A 190 3.91 -3.21 -24.47
N THR A 191 4.28 -2.29 -23.60
CA THR A 191 4.77 -2.60 -22.25
C THR A 191 3.65 -3.24 -21.41
N GLY A 192 2.44 -2.68 -21.45
CA GLY A 192 1.27 -3.24 -20.78
C GLY A 192 0.94 -4.65 -21.27
N ASN A 193 0.99 -4.88 -22.58
CA ASN A 193 0.78 -6.21 -23.17
C ASN A 193 1.85 -7.21 -22.71
N ILE A 194 3.13 -6.83 -22.68
CA ILE A 194 4.20 -7.70 -22.18
C ILE A 194 3.97 -8.06 -20.72
N VAL A 195 3.68 -7.09 -19.86
CA VAL A 195 3.39 -7.32 -18.44
C VAL A 195 2.20 -8.27 -18.28
N MET A 196 1.11 -8.07 -19.03
CA MET A 196 -0.05 -8.96 -19.02
C MET A 196 0.34 -10.40 -19.38
N TRP A 197 1.09 -10.61 -20.46
CA TRP A 197 1.53 -11.95 -20.87
C TRP A 197 2.46 -12.62 -19.87
N VAL A 198 3.35 -11.85 -19.22
CA VAL A 198 4.22 -12.36 -18.15
C VAL A 198 3.39 -12.80 -16.95
N LEU A 199 2.41 -11.99 -16.52
CA LEU A 199 1.51 -12.32 -15.40
C LEU A 199 0.68 -13.57 -15.72
N LEU A 200 0.12 -13.67 -16.93
CA LEU A 200 -0.62 -14.85 -17.38
C LEU A 200 0.29 -16.10 -17.43
N GLY A 201 1.54 -15.95 -17.87
CA GLY A 201 2.52 -17.04 -17.87
C GLY A 201 2.83 -17.55 -16.46
N ILE A 202 3.04 -16.63 -15.50
CA ILE A 202 3.27 -16.97 -14.09
C ILE A 202 2.04 -17.66 -13.49
N ALA A 203 0.84 -17.12 -13.72
CA ALA A 203 -0.40 -17.71 -13.25
C ALA A 203 -0.59 -19.14 -13.81
N GLY A 204 -0.33 -19.34 -15.11
CA GLY A 204 -0.36 -20.65 -15.75
C GLY A 204 0.63 -21.65 -15.13
N LEU A 205 1.86 -21.20 -14.83
CA LEU A 205 2.87 -22.02 -14.15
C LEU A 205 2.40 -22.45 -12.75
N VAL A 206 1.83 -21.53 -11.97
CA VAL A 206 1.31 -21.82 -10.63
C VAL A 206 0.20 -22.87 -10.71
N VAL A 207 -0.76 -22.71 -11.64
CA VAL A 207 -1.83 -23.69 -11.84
C VAL A 207 -1.27 -25.06 -12.22
N ALA A 208 -0.27 -25.12 -13.10
CA ALA A 208 0.37 -26.37 -13.50
C ALA A 208 1.08 -27.06 -12.32
N VAL A 209 1.78 -26.31 -11.46
CA VAL A 209 2.45 -26.84 -10.27
C VAL A 209 1.43 -27.36 -9.25
N VAL A 210 0.33 -26.63 -9.02
CA VAL A 210 -0.74 -27.05 -8.10
C VAL A 210 -1.44 -28.30 -8.61
N ALA A 211 -1.83 -28.32 -9.89
CA ALA A 211 -2.45 -29.48 -10.52
C ALA A 211 -1.52 -30.70 -10.48
N GLY A 212 -0.23 -30.51 -10.81
CA GLY A 212 0.80 -31.54 -10.71
C GLY A 212 0.95 -32.09 -9.29
N SER A 213 0.93 -31.21 -8.28
CA SER A 213 0.99 -31.59 -6.87
C SER A 213 -0.23 -32.40 -6.42
N ILE A 214 -1.44 -32.04 -6.87
CA ILE A 214 -2.68 -32.78 -6.58
C ILE A 214 -2.64 -34.17 -7.23
N VAL A 215 -2.20 -34.27 -8.49
CA VAL A 215 -2.07 -35.56 -9.20
C VAL A 215 -1.00 -36.44 -8.56
N TRP A 216 0.14 -35.86 -8.18
CA TRP A 216 1.19 -36.59 -7.45
C TRP A 216 0.67 -37.10 -6.11
N TRP A 217 0.02 -36.24 -5.32
CA TRP A 217 -0.56 -36.60 -4.03
C TRP A 217 -1.64 -37.68 -4.17
N SER A 218 -2.50 -37.62 -5.18
CA SER A 218 -3.55 -38.65 -5.40
C SER A 218 -2.95 -40.02 -5.77
N LYS A 219 -1.94 -40.06 -6.66
CA LYS A 219 -1.22 -41.29 -7.00
C LYS A 219 -0.49 -41.87 -5.80
N ASP A 220 0.13 -41.02 -5.01
CA ASP A 220 0.87 -41.41 -3.83
C ASP A 220 -0.05 -41.96 -2.72
N GLN A 221 -1.20 -41.33 -2.48
CA GLN A 221 -2.24 -41.86 -1.59
C GLN A 221 -2.76 -43.23 -2.04
N LYS A 222 -2.91 -43.44 -3.35
CA LYS A 222 -3.32 -44.74 -3.90
C LYS A 222 -2.32 -45.85 -3.55
N LYS A 223 -1.01 -45.60 -3.70
CA LYS A 223 0.04 -46.57 -3.35
C LYS A 223 0.02 -46.95 -1.87
N VAL A 224 -0.24 -45.98 -0.98
CA VAL A 224 -0.33 -46.21 0.46
C VAL A 224 -1.53 -47.12 0.79
N ARG A 225 -2.69 -46.89 0.16
CA ARG A 225 -3.88 -47.73 0.34
C ARG A 225 -3.63 -49.16 -0.14
N GLU A 226 -3.12 -49.32 -1.35
CA GLU A 226 -2.79 -50.63 -1.92
C GLU A 226 -1.79 -51.41 -1.04
N GLN A 227 -0.84 -50.73 -0.40
CA GLN A 227 0.06 -51.39 0.54
C GLN A 227 -0.66 -51.82 1.82
N ALA A 228 -1.48 -50.95 2.39
CA ALA A 228 -2.25 -51.26 3.58
C ALA A 228 -3.20 -52.44 3.34
N ASP A 229 -3.84 -52.49 2.16
CA ASP A 229 -4.71 -53.60 1.74
C ASP A 229 -3.94 -54.93 1.71
N ARG A 230 -2.77 -54.96 1.08
CA ARG A 230 -1.92 -56.17 1.05
C ARG A 230 -1.51 -56.65 2.45
N GLU A 231 -1.31 -55.75 3.40
CA GLU A 231 -0.93 -56.09 4.78
C GLU A 231 -2.14 -56.61 5.57
N ILE A 232 -3.32 -56.04 5.36
CA ILE A 232 -4.58 -56.51 5.92
C ILE A 232 -4.91 -57.91 5.36
N GLU A 233 -4.87 -58.08 4.04
CA GLU A 233 -5.15 -59.35 3.37
C GLU A 233 -4.22 -60.46 3.85
N ARG A 234 -2.92 -60.18 3.98
CA ARG A 234 -1.95 -61.15 4.52
C ARG A 234 -2.34 -61.62 5.91
N TYR A 235 -2.73 -60.69 6.79
CA TYR A 235 -3.14 -61.03 8.14
C TYR A 235 -4.40 -61.91 8.16
N GLN A 236 -5.40 -61.59 7.33
CA GLN A 236 -6.62 -62.39 7.22
C GLN A 236 -6.35 -63.81 6.70
N CYS A 237 -5.39 -63.97 5.78
CA CYS A 237 -4.96 -65.29 5.31
C CYS A 237 -4.30 -66.11 6.43
N GLU A 238 -3.57 -65.47 7.34
CA GLU A 238 -2.94 -66.14 8.49
C GLU A 238 -3.94 -66.41 9.63
N HIS A 239 -5.00 -65.60 9.76
CA HIS A 239 -5.98 -65.61 10.86
C HIS A 239 -7.42 -65.66 10.27
N PRO A 240 -7.84 -66.77 9.65
CA PRO A 240 -9.09 -66.85 8.90
C PRO A 240 -10.36 -66.68 9.76
N ASP A 241 -10.23 -66.83 11.08
CA ASP A 241 -11.34 -66.78 12.04
C ASP A 241 -11.65 -65.34 12.50
N GLU A 242 -10.79 -64.37 12.15
CA GLU A 242 -10.84 -63.00 12.65
C GLU A 242 -11.25 -62.02 11.54
N GLU A 243 -12.51 -61.58 11.57
CA GLU A 243 -13.02 -60.59 10.61
C GLU A 243 -12.62 -59.16 11.01
N ILE A 244 -12.02 -58.44 10.06
CA ILE A 244 -11.60 -57.04 10.27
C ILE A 244 -12.72 -56.09 9.85
N SER A 245 -13.26 -55.35 10.81
CA SER A 245 -14.27 -54.31 10.59
C SER A 245 -13.76 -53.16 9.71
N ASP A 246 -14.65 -52.57 8.90
CA ASP A 246 -14.33 -51.44 8.03
C ASP A 246 -13.82 -50.19 8.80
N GLU A 247 -14.25 -50.00 10.06
CA GLU A 247 -13.72 -48.92 10.89
C GLU A 247 -12.23 -49.16 11.21
N VAL A 248 -11.84 -50.40 11.47
CA VAL A 248 -10.43 -50.77 11.73
C VAL A 248 -9.59 -50.57 10.46
N ARG A 249 -10.11 -50.97 9.28
CA ARG A 249 -9.47 -50.71 7.98
C ARG A 249 -9.25 -49.21 7.76
N LYS A 250 -10.28 -48.40 7.98
CA LYS A 250 -10.22 -46.93 7.83
C LYS A 250 -9.19 -46.30 8.76
N ARG A 251 -9.11 -46.77 10.01
CA ARG A 251 -8.10 -46.35 10.99
C ARG A 251 -6.70 -46.75 10.56
N TYR A 252 -6.55 -47.95 10.02
CA TYR A 252 -5.27 -48.41 9.51
C TYR A 252 -4.80 -47.61 8.30
N TYR A 253 -5.68 -47.26 7.36
CA TYR A 253 -5.33 -46.37 6.25
C TYR A 253 -4.82 -45.02 6.74
N LYS A 254 -5.49 -44.43 7.73
CA LYS A 254 -5.07 -43.16 8.35
C LYS A 254 -3.74 -43.30 9.08
N TYR A 255 -3.52 -44.41 9.78
CA TYR A 255 -2.25 -44.71 10.42
C TYR A 255 -1.11 -44.83 9.38
N ARG A 256 -1.32 -45.62 8.32
CA ARG A 256 -0.33 -45.85 7.25
C ARG A 256 -0.06 -44.58 6.42
N SER A 257 -1.05 -43.73 6.20
CA SER A 257 -0.86 -42.43 5.53
C SER A 257 0.06 -41.49 6.30
N ASN A 258 0.01 -41.54 7.63
CA ASN A 258 0.85 -40.75 8.52
C ASN A 258 2.24 -41.39 8.74
N HIS A 259 2.33 -42.72 8.67
CA HIS A 259 3.56 -43.47 8.93
C HIS A 259 4.08 -44.16 7.66
N ARG A 260 4.36 -43.39 6.61
CA ARG A 260 4.67 -43.92 5.27
C ARG A 260 5.94 -44.77 5.22
N LYS A 261 6.98 -44.34 5.95
CA LYS A 261 8.26 -45.04 6.04
C LYS A 261 8.29 -45.91 7.30
N PRO A 262 8.87 -47.11 7.25
CA PRO A 262 9.15 -47.84 8.48
C PRO A 262 10.06 -46.97 9.38
N PRO A 263 9.85 -47.01 10.69
CA PRO A 263 10.70 -46.29 11.64
C PRO A 263 12.15 -46.68 11.43
N LYS A 264 13.05 -45.70 11.36
CA LYS A 264 14.49 -46.01 11.43
C LYS A 264 14.78 -46.45 12.85
N ASP A 265 15.57 -47.50 13.00
CA ASP A 265 16.01 -48.00 14.30
C ASP A 265 16.84 -46.91 15.00
N SER A 266 16.18 -46.12 15.84
CA SER A 266 16.75 -44.95 16.49
C SER A 266 16.99 -45.27 17.95
N LYS A 267 18.21 -45.03 18.45
CA LYS A 267 18.60 -45.29 19.85
C LYS A 267 17.76 -44.54 20.91
N LYS A 268 16.90 -43.61 20.51
CA LYS A 268 15.94 -42.91 21.39
C LYS A 268 14.56 -42.82 20.71
N PRO A 269 13.57 -43.64 21.10
CA PRO A 269 12.21 -43.54 20.56
C PRO A 269 11.54 -42.23 20.99
N PRO A 270 10.60 -41.68 20.19
CA PRO A 270 9.82 -40.53 20.59
C PRO A 270 8.89 -40.86 21.75
N LYS A 271 8.64 -39.89 22.64
CA LYS A 271 7.75 -40.05 23.81
C LYS A 271 6.39 -39.38 23.57
N ALA A 272 5.31 -40.00 24.02
CA ALA A 272 3.98 -39.41 24.04
C ALA A 272 3.36 -39.52 25.45
N LYS A 273 2.51 -38.55 25.81
CA LYS A 273 1.76 -38.56 27.07
C LYS A 273 0.44 -39.31 26.88
N ASP A 274 0.10 -40.19 27.82
CA ASP A 274 -1.20 -40.84 27.87
C ASP A 274 -2.31 -39.92 28.42
N GLN A 275 -3.54 -40.43 28.49
CA GLN A 275 -4.70 -39.67 29.00
C GLN A 275 -4.55 -39.27 30.48
N ASP A 276 -3.68 -39.97 31.20
CA ASP A 276 -3.36 -39.74 32.61
C ASP A 276 -2.13 -38.83 32.79
N GLY A 277 -1.54 -38.34 31.69
CA GLY A 277 -0.40 -37.42 31.68
C GLY A 277 0.98 -38.07 31.81
N VAL A 278 1.09 -39.39 31.76
CA VAL A 278 2.35 -40.14 31.90
C VAL A 278 3.06 -40.24 30.54
N GLU A 279 4.35 -39.87 30.51
CA GLU A 279 5.19 -40.00 29.32
C GLU A 279 5.65 -41.44 29.09
N ARG A 280 5.40 -41.98 27.89
CA ARG A 280 5.82 -43.32 27.48
C ARG A 280 6.55 -43.28 26.15
N ASP A 281 7.55 -44.17 26.02
CA ASP A 281 8.25 -44.40 24.76
C ASP A 281 7.29 -45.02 23.74
N VAL A 282 7.15 -44.38 22.56
CA VAL A 282 6.25 -44.83 21.50
C VAL A 282 7.02 -45.69 20.52
N GLN A 283 6.72 -46.98 20.51
CA GLN A 283 7.17 -47.87 19.43
C GLN A 283 6.13 -47.89 18.31
N TYR A 284 6.57 -47.54 17.12
CA TYR A 284 5.72 -47.55 15.94
C TYR A 284 5.62 -48.96 15.38
N ALA A 285 4.38 -49.42 15.16
CA ALA A 285 4.14 -50.65 14.43
C ALA A 285 4.44 -50.46 12.94
N SER A 286 5.29 -51.33 12.39
CA SER A 286 5.71 -51.25 10.99
C SER A 286 4.74 -51.93 10.02
N THR A 287 3.88 -52.82 10.53
CA THR A 287 2.95 -53.66 9.75
C THR A 287 1.58 -53.74 10.42
N PHE A 288 0.55 -54.18 9.68
CA PHE A 288 -0.79 -54.35 10.22
C PHE A 288 -0.84 -55.29 11.42
N GLN A 289 -0.12 -56.42 11.35
CA GLN A 289 -0.04 -57.44 12.40
C GLN A 289 0.53 -56.92 13.72
N SER A 290 1.51 -56.00 13.67
CA SER A 290 2.07 -55.37 14.88
C SER A 290 1.21 -54.20 15.35
N TRP A 291 0.45 -53.57 14.45
CA TRP A 291 -0.37 -52.40 14.73
C TRP A 291 -1.70 -52.76 15.39
N LEU A 292 -2.40 -53.78 14.89
CA LEU A 292 -3.74 -54.16 15.34
C LEU A 292 -3.84 -54.38 16.87
N PRO A 293 -2.99 -55.20 17.52
CA PRO A 293 -3.08 -55.41 18.97
C PRO A 293 -2.79 -54.12 19.76
N LEU A 294 -1.88 -53.26 19.27
CA LEU A 294 -1.58 -51.99 19.90
C LEU A 294 -2.73 -50.99 19.74
N TYR A 295 -3.42 -51.01 18.62
CA TYR A 295 -4.61 -50.21 18.39
C TYR A 295 -5.77 -50.65 19.28
N VAL A 296 -5.98 -51.95 19.47
CA VAL A 296 -7.03 -52.47 20.37
C VAL A 296 -6.74 -52.10 21.83
N MET A 297 -5.49 -52.17 22.26
CA MET A 297 -5.07 -51.81 23.62
C MET A 297 -5.08 -50.29 23.86
N TYR A 298 -4.63 -49.50 22.88
CA TYR A 298 -4.43 -48.06 23.01
C TYR A 298 -5.00 -47.30 21.79
N PRO A 299 -6.33 -47.32 21.59
CA PRO A 299 -6.95 -46.76 20.40
C PRO A 299 -6.69 -45.25 20.26
N ALA A 300 -6.60 -44.52 21.37
CA ALA A 300 -6.32 -43.09 21.35
C ALA A 300 -4.99 -42.75 20.65
N ILE A 301 -3.95 -43.54 20.88
CA ILE A 301 -2.59 -43.27 20.36
C ILE A 301 -2.49 -43.65 18.88
N TYR A 302 -3.12 -44.76 18.48
CA TYR A 302 -2.97 -45.34 17.14
C TYR A 302 -4.08 -44.96 16.15
N SER A 303 -5.10 -44.22 16.59
CA SER A 303 -6.22 -43.77 15.74
C SER A 303 -5.89 -42.58 14.81
N GLY A 304 -4.67 -42.03 14.90
CA GLY A 304 -4.20 -40.92 14.06
C GLY A 304 -4.95 -39.61 14.26
N THR A 305 -5.52 -39.36 15.45
CA THR A 305 -6.07 -38.04 15.81
C THR A 305 -4.92 -37.13 16.27
N ASN A 306 -4.77 -35.98 15.62
CA ASN A 306 -3.84 -34.94 16.09
C ASN A 306 -4.42 -34.39 17.40
N HIS A 307 -3.80 -34.68 18.53
CA HIS A 307 -4.14 -33.99 19.79
C HIS A 307 -3.51 -32.59 19.74
N SER A 308 -4.20 -31.62 19.14
CA SER A 308 -4.02 -30.22 19.56
C SER A 308 -4.75 -30.07 20.88
N ILE A 309 -3.98 -30.02 21.97
CA ILE A 309 -4.49 -29.65 23.28
C ILE A 309 -4.93 -28.19 23.16
N SER A 310 -6.23 -27.98 22.95
CA SER A 310 -6.88 -26.75 23.37
C SER A 310 -7.04 -26.87 24.88
N SER A 311 -6.27 -26.06 25.62
CA SER A 311 -6.55 -25.81 27.02
C SER A 311 -7.81 -24.95 27.09
N SER A 312 -8.96 -25.58 27.25
CA SER A 312 -10.19 -24.91 27.65
C SER A 312 -10.09 -24.55 29.15
N GLY A 313 -9.51 -23.38 29.43
CA GLY A 313 -9.76 -22.65 30.67
C GLY A 313 -10.88 -21.64 30.43
N SER A 314 -12.04 -21.85 31.03
CA SER A 314 -13.17 -20.92 30.97
C SER A 314 -12.94 -19.71 31.88
N SER A 315 -12.96 -18.49 31.33
CA SER A 315 -13.81 -17.35 31.77
C SER A 315 -13.29 -16.01 31.22
N GLY A 316 -14.20 -15.15 30.74
CA GLY A 316 -13.98 -13.70 30.66
C GLY A 316 -13.97 -13.05 29.27
N SER A 317 -15.15 -12.56 28.85
CA SER A 317 -15.46 -11.40 27.99
C SER A 317 -14.62 -11.05 26.74
N ALA A 318 -15.36 -11.02 25.63
CA ALA A 318 -15.45 -9.91 24.66
C ALA A 318 -14.21 -9.44 23.87
N GLY A 319 -14.32 -9.60 22.55
CA GLY A 319 -14.16 -8.48 21.62
C GLY A 319 -12.85 -8.42 20.84
N THR A 320 -13.00 -8.45 19.50
CA THR A 320 -12.14 -7.78 18.50
C THR A 320 -10.73 -8.41 18.34
N SER A 321 -10.02 -8.41 17.21
CA SER A 321 -10.16 -7.91 15.85
C SER A 321 -8.76 -8.08 15.22
N PHE A 322 -8.69 -8.50 13.95
CA PHE A 322 -7.58 -8.26 12.99
C PHE A 322 -6.23 -8.93 13.31
N GLY A 323 -5.36 -9.32 12.37
CA GLY A 323 -5.10 -8.83 11.02
C GLY A 323 -3.77 -8.08 11.00
N GLY A 324 -2.76 -8.61 10.29
CA GLY A 324 -1.67 -7.82 9.69
C GLY A 324 -0.37 -7.59 10.48
N GLY A 325 0.74 -7.49 9.72
CA GLY A 325 2.02 -6.85 10.07
C GLY A 325 2.97 -7.75 10.89
N GLY A 326 4.21 -8.03 10.50
CA GLY A 326 5.20 -7.11 9.92
C GLY A 326 5.88 -6.34 11.06
N GLY A 327 7.19 -6.54 11.29
CA GLY A 327 7.91 -5.68 12.25
C GLY A 327 9.12 -6.32 12.91
N PHE A 328 10.29 -5.85 12.48
CA PHE A 328 11.61 -6.02 13.05
C PHE A 328 11.71 -5.56 14.51
N SER A 329 12.64 -6.13 15.27
CA SER A 329 13.38 -5.37 16.29
C SER A 329 14.69 -6.08 16.63
N GLY A 330 15.80 -5.47 16.21
CA GLY A 330 17.12 -5.67 16.79
C GLY A 330 17.35 -4.68 17.94
N GLY A 331 18.43 -4.95 18.69
CA GLY A 331 18.89 -4.18 19.86
C GLY A 331 18.72 -5.02 21.13
N GLY A 332 19.76 -5.48 21.82
CA GLY A 332 21.01 -4.80 22.12
C GLY A 332 20.84 -4.02 23.42
N ALA A 333 21.05 -4.66 24.56
CA ALA A 333 21.35 -3.98 25.83
C ALA A 333 21.97 -4.96 26.83
N SER A 334 23.25 -4.72 27.08
CA SER A 334 24.04 -5.15 28.22
C SER A 334 23.47 -4.67 29.56
N GLY A 335 23.54 -5.50 30.61
CA GLY A 335 23.24 -5.08 31.98
C GLY A 335 23.42 -6.18 33.03
N SER A 336 24.60 -6.17 33.66
CA SER A 336 24.95 -6.58 35.04
C SER A 336 24.20 -7.73 35.75
N PHE A 337 24.93 -8.78 36.12
CA PHE A 337 25.46 -8.98 37.48
C PHE A 337 26.79 -9.72 37.44
#